data_AF-N0BMA0-F1
#
_entry.id   AF-N0BMA0-F1
#
_cell.length_a   1.000
_cell.length_b   1.000
_cell.length_c   1.000
_cell.angle_alpha   90.00
_cell.angle_beta   90.00
_cell.angle_gamma   90.00
#
_symmetry.space_group_name_H-M   'P 1'
#
loop_
_entity.id
_entity.type
_entity.pdbx_description
1 polymer ?
#
loop_
_entity_poly.entity_id
_entity_poly.type
_entity_poly.pdbx_seq_one_letter_code
_entity_poly.pdbx_strand_id
1 'polypeptide(L)'
;MIDYYSAGKWEEFVVTKITPIRDYAVALLNFWKFLKDLDGKDTSYVLKKYPKFDVVFLGGVNEKKYKENSFAKAIKDMFGAEIADLNSYQAFVLQGLEPAVPIMVHKTQIVGWIELIKDVAELIIKKADINSNQKEVVVSKDEYIEQPDKVFKGLQNLLQHCLNVCVGYDKYMTFIWNIRKITRKYLELAFPETKNGEKFQFLRDFLGLTEIFAPEVEDEKLRRDYTIYGFPNVYSDFDVSDWYADTINPDEYREVDKLMVVLKEKVNTLGGLLLWLNRLIWLLFDYSYYYYYSYPLKDVVENLPNPRREYLDVCRKELERLNWSWKDNEYLYNIKIYDGSYSRKHAYYNLRIYLIDKDLIKDEKGVVVSRLFGFLDQMSPALFLGTYELVLKDDATFMLVKRE
;
A
#
# COMPACT_ATOMS: atom_id res chain seq x y z
N MET A 1 -18.95 13.11 16.19
CA MET A 1 -19.17 12.02 15.20
C MET A 1 -18.46 12.44 13.92
N ILE A 2 -17.79 11.52 13.23
CA ILE A 2 -17.08 11.84 11.97
C ILE A 2 -18.09 11.77 10.85
N ASP A 3 -18.06 12.75 9.96
CA ASP A 3 -18.94 12.80 8.80
C ASP A 3 -18.23 12.21 7.58
N TYR A 4 -18.55 10.95 7.28
CA TYR A 4 -18.01 10.23 6.11
C TYR A 4 -18.77 10.55 4.81
N TYR A 5 -19.83 11.37 4.87
CA TYR A 5 -20.78 11.57 3.77
C TYR A 5 -20.73 12.98 3.18
N SER A 6 -19.62 13.70 3.41
CA SER A 6 -19.41 15.08 2.99
C SER A 6 -18.17 15.19 2.12
N ALA A 7 -18.34 15.68 0.89
CA ALA A 7 -17.24 15.91 -0.05
C ALA A 7 -16.15 16.81 0.56
N GLY A 8 -16.56 17.93 1.19
CA GLY A 8 -15.62 18.87 1.82
C GLY A 8 -14.77 18.24 2.94
N LYS A 9 -15.29 17.22 3.64
CA LYS A 9 -14.52 16.50 4.67
C LYS A 9 -13.50 15.54 4.07
N TRP A 10 -13.84 14.89 2.96
CA TRP A 10 -12.89 14.09 2.20
C TRP A 10 -11.83 14.95 1.52
N GLU A 11 -12.22 16.11 0.99
CA GLU A 11 -11.27 17.08 0.45
C GLU A 11 -10.29 17.54 1.54
N GLU A 12 -10.79 17.89 2.73
CA GLU A 12 -9.96 18.23 3.89
C GLU A 12 -8.99 17.09 4.25
N PHE A 13 -9.47 15.84 4.27
CA PHE A 13 -8.63 14.67 4.50
C PHE A 13 -7.53 14.54 3.45
N VAL A 14 -7.87 14.55 2.16
CA VAL A 14 -6.87 14.42 1.08
C VAL A 14 -5.83 15.54 1.15
N VAL A 15 -6.26 16.76 1.48
CA VAL A 15 -5.38 17.93 1.55
C VAL A 15 -4.45 17.88 2.74
N THR A 16 -4.95 17.49 3.90
CA THR A 16 -4.15 17.53 5.14
C THR A 16 -3.31 16.28 5.32
N LYS A 17 -3.65 15.18 4.63
CA LYS A 17 -3.03 13.87 4.85
C LYS A 17 -2.37 13.27 3.62
N ILE A 18 -2.97 13.38 2.44
CA ILE A 18 -2.45 12.75 1.21
C ILE A 18 -1.51 13.69 0.45
N THR A 19 -1.86 14.98 0.34
CA THR A 19 -1.01 16.00 -0.29
C THR A 19 0.42 16.05 0.30
N PRO A 20 0.63 16.05 1.63
CA PRO A 20 1.98 16.01 2.19
C PRO A 20 2.79 14.78 1.73
N ILE A 21 2.15 13.61 1.59
CA ILE A 21 2.82 12.39 1.11
C ILE A 21 3.38 12.63 -0.30
N ARG A 22 2.55 13.17 -1.20
CA ARG A 22 2.99 13.54 -2.56
C ARG A 22 4.14 14.55 -2.50
N ASP A 23 3.99 15.63 -1.74
CA ASP A 23 4.96 16.74 -1.78
C ASP A 23 6.35 16.31 -1.28
N TYR A 24 6.41 15.56 -0.16
CA TYR A 24 7.67 14.99 0.31
C TYR A 24 8.25 13.98 -0.68
N ALA A 25 7.42 13.12 -1.27
CA ALA A 25 7.88 12.17 -2.27
C ALA A 25 8.45 12.87 -3.53
N VAL A 26 7.80 13.94 -4.01
CA VAL A 26 8.29 14.76 -5.13
C VAL A 26 9.65 15.37 -4.81
N ALA A 27 9.82 15.97 -3.64
CA ALA A 27 11.10 16.58 -3.25
C ALA A 27 12.23 15.52 -3.16
N LEU A 28 11.95 14.34 -2.61
CA LEU A 28 12.91 13.24 -2.54
C LEU A 28 13.27 12.68 -3.93
N LEU A 29 12.29 12.55 -4.83
CA LEU A 29 12.53 12.09 -6.20
C LEU A 29 13.29 13.11 -7.04
N ASN A 30 13.06 14.40 -6.83
CA ASN A 30 13.84 15.44 -7.49
C ASN A 30 15.29 15.47 -7.01
N PHE A 31 15.52 15.27 -5.71
CA PHE A 31 16.86 15.06 -5.18
C PHE A 31 17.54 13.86 -5.85
N TRP A 32 16.85 12.72 -5.97
CA TRP A 32 17.40 11.55 -6.67
C TRP A 32 17.69 11.83 -8.16
N LYS A 33 16.79 12.52 -8.87
CA LYS A 33 17.01 12.92 -10.27
C LYS A 33 18.24 13.82 -10.40
N PHE A 34 18.39 14.78 -9.49
CA PHE A 34 19.58 15.63 -9.44
C PHE A 34 20.85 14.81 -9.22
N LEU A 35 20.84 13.85 -8.28
CA LEU A 35 21.97 12.92 -8.10
C LEU A 35 22.23 12.13 -9.39
N LYS A 36 21.19 11.64 -10.06
CA LYS A 36 21.33 10.90 -11.31
C LYS A 36 21.96 11.74 -12.43
N ASP A 37 21.71 13.04 -12.48
CA ASP A 37 22.39 13.96 -13.39
C ASP A 37 23.89 14.12 -13.07
N LEU A 38 24.37 13.69 -11.90
CA LEU A 38 25.78 13.66 -11.52
C LEU A 38 26.49 12.34 -11.90
N ASP A 39 25.75 11.33 -12.34
CA ASP A 39 26.28 10.02 -12.71
C ASP A 39 27.38 10.13 -13.77
N GLY A 40 28.50 9.46 -13.53
CA GLY A 40 29.71 9.49 -14.38
C GLY A 40 30.56 10.76 -14.26
N LYS A 41 30.13 11.80 -13.53
CA LYS A 41 30.94 13.02 -13.34
C LYS A 41 32.00 12.82 -12.27
N ASP A 42 33.15 13.45 -12.45
CA ASP A 42 34.24 13.41 -11.48
C ASP A 42 33.85 14.04 -10.14
N THR A 43 34.21 13.37 -9.05
CA THR A 43 33.94 13.82 -7.67
C THR A 43 34.52 15.21 -7.43
N SER A 44 35.72 15.51 -7.92
CA SER A 44 36.33 16.84 -7.78
C SER A 44 35.51 17.94 -8.48
N TYR A 45 34.99 17.68 -9.68
CA TYR A 45 34.11 18.61 -10.40
C TYR A 45 32.82 18.86 -9.60
N VAL A 46 32.20 17.79 -9.12
CA VAL A 46 30.94 17.86 -8.40
C VAL A 46 31.09 18.64 -7.10
N LEU A 47 32.11 18.35 -6.29
CA LEU A 47 32.33 19.04 -5.01
C LEU A 47 32.77 20.50 -5.19
N LYS A 48 33.45 20.86 -6.29
CA LYS A 48 33.73 22.27 -6.62
C LYS A 48 32.45 23.02 -7.00
N LYS A 49 31.57 22.39 -7.78
CA LYS A 49 30.33 23.02 -8.27
C LYS A 49 29.21 23.03 -7.22
N TYR A 50 29.15 22.01 -6.38
CA TYR A 50 28.15 21.83 -5.33
C TYR A 50 28.82 21.49 -3.99
N PRO A 51 29.46 22.47 -3.31
CA PRO A 51 30.26 22.20 -2.12
C PRO A 51 29.53 21.50 -0.98
N LYS A 52 28.23 21.79 -0.80
CA LYS A 52 27.39 21.15 0.24
C LYS A 52 27.15 19.65 0.02
N PHE A 53 27.51 19.10 -1.16
CA PHE A 53 27.39 17.66 -1.43
C PHE A 53 28.57 16.86 -0.88
N ASP A 54 29.52 17.50 -0.21
CA ASP A 54 30.52 16.83 0.61
C ASP A 54 29.86 15.89 1.63
N VAL A 55 28.78 16.31 2.30
CA VAL A 55 28.03 15.46 3.24
C VAL A 55 27.44 14.24 2.56
N VAL A 56 27.00 14.37 1.30
CA VAL A 56 26.34 13.32 0.51
C VAL A 56 27.33 12.23 0.12
N PHE A 57 28.52 12.60 -0.34
CA PHE A 57 29.48 11.64 -0.89
C PHE A 57 30.61 11.26 0.07
N LEU A 58 30.92 12.12 1.04
CA LEU A 58 32.05 11.98 1.97
C LEU A 58 31.64 11.97 3.45
N GLY A 59 30.39 12.29 3.77
CA GLY A 59 29.89 12.34 5.15
C GLY A 59 30.04 11.01 5.87
N GLY A 60 31.10 10.88 6.68
CA GLY A 60 31.44 9.67 7.43
C GLY A 60 32.21 8.60 6.65
N VAL A 61 32.96 8.99 5.63
CA VAL A 61 33.98 8.14 4.98
C VAL A 61 35.19 7.91 5.91
N ASN A 62 35.73 6.68 5.93
CA ASN A 62 37.06 6.38 6.50
C ASN A 62 38.06 5.99 5.39
N GLU A 63 39.28 5.60 5.76
CA GLU A 63 40.39 5.33 4.83
C GLU A 63 40.05 4.43 3.63
N LYS A 64 39.04 3.55 3.71
CA LYS A 64 38.69 2.62 2.61
C LYS A 64 37.20 2.30 2.43
N LYS A 65 36.33 2.73 3.34
CA LYS A 65 34.89 2.43 3.28
C LYS A 65 34.04 3.55 3.87
N TYR A 66 32.77 3.55 3.51
CA TYR A 66 31.77 4.27 4.29
C TYR A 66 31.68 3.65 5.69
N LYS A 67 31.70 4.49 6.74
CA LYS A 67 31.46 3.99 8.12
C LYS A 67 30.02 3.51 8.22
N GLU A 68 29.77 2.50 9.06
CA GLU A 68 28.41 2.15 9.45
C GLU A 68 27.72 3.37 10.07
N ASN A 69 26.43 3.53 9.79
CA ASN A 69 25.62 4.68 10.23
C ASN A 69 26.14 6.05 9.76
N SER A 70 26.94 6.10 8.69
CA SER A 70 27.37 7.36 8.07
C SER A 70 26.33 7.92 7.11
N PHE A 71 26.34 9.24 6.95
CA PHE A 71 25.42 9.93 6.04
C PHE A 71 25.58 9.43 4.60
N ALA A 72 26.82 9.32 4.12
CA ALA A 72 27.09 8.86 2.76
C ALA A 72 26.71 7.38 2.54
N LYS A 73 26.86 6.51 3.56
CA LYS A 73 26.34 5.13 3.49
C LYS A 73 24.83 5.11 3.34
N ALA A 74 24.12 5.90 4.14
CA ALA A 74 22.68 6.00 4.05
C ALA A 74 22.23 6.56 2.69
N ILE A 75 22.93 7.55 2.11
CA ILE A 75 22.66 8.03 0.75
C ILE A 75 22.83 6.92 -0.27
N LYS A 76 23.93 6.17 -0.20
CA LYS A 76 24.19 5.04 -1.08
C LYS A 76 23.05 4.01 -1.00
N ASP A 77 22.67 3.60 0.21
CA ASP A 77 21.67 2.56 0.40
C ASP A 77 20.27 3.01 -0.03
N MET A 78 19.96 4.29 0.19
CA MET A 78 18.65 4.86 -0.08
C MET A 78 18.46 5.34 -1.51
N PHE A 79 19.44 6.04 -2.05
CA PHE A 79 19.36 6.76 -3.32
C PHE A 79 20.31 6.19 -4.37
N GLY A 80 21.15 5.22 -4.01
CA GLY A 80 22.04 4.52 -4.94
C GLY A 80 23.21 5.37 -5.41
N ALA A 81 23.51 6.48 -4.71
CA ALA A 81 24.56 7.43 -5.08
C ALA A 81 25.83 7.23 -4.24
N GLU A 82 26.96 7.01 -4.90
CA GLU A 82 28.25 6.81 -4.26
C GLU A 82 29.44 7.23 -5.14
N ILE A 83 30.64 7.28 -4.55
CA ILE A 83 31.89 7.39 -5.29
C ILE A 83 32.26 6.00 -5.82
N ALA A 84 32.51 5.89 -7.14
CA ALA A 84 32.70 4.60 -7.82
C ALA A 84 33.79 3.72 -7.19
N ASP A 85 34.94 4.33 -6.90
CA ASP A 85 36.06 3.67 -6.24
C ASP A 85 36.62 4.56 -5.13
N LEU A 86 36.15 4.31 -3.91
CA LEU A 86 36.56 5.02 -2.73
C LEU A 86 38.06 4.84 -2.40
N ASN A 87 38.66 3.69 -2.78
CA ASN A 87 40.10 3.47 -2.58
C ASN A 87 40.91 4.37 -3.50
N SER A 88 40.53 4.44 -4.78
CA SER A 88 41.14 5.38 -5.72
C SER A 88 40.97 6.82 -5.25
N TYR A 89 39.78 7.21 -4.79
CA TYR A 89 39.53 8.55 -4.26
C TYR A 89 40.50 8.90 -3.11
N GLN A 90 40.65 8.00 -2.14
CA GLN A 90 41.57 8.20 -1.02
C GLN A 90 43.03 8.25 -1.47
N ALA A 91 43.43 7.44 -2.45
CA ALA A 91 44.77 7.48 -3.02
C ALA A 91 45.10 8.82 -3.68
N PHE A 92 44.15 9.43 -4.40
CA PHE A 92 44.31 10.78 -4.95
C PHE A 92 44.50 11.82 -3.83
N VAL A 93 43.62 11.80 -2.82
CA VAL A 93 43.66 12.76 -1.71
C VAL A 93 44.98 12.66 -0.93
N LEU A 94 45.44 11.44 -0.62
CA LEU A 94 46.72 11.21 0.10
C LEU A 94 47.94 11.71 -0.68
N GLN A 95 47.88 11.71 -2.01
CA GLN A 95 48.95 12.20 -2.88
C GLN A 95 48.85 13.70 -3.18
N GLY A 96 47.84 14.40 -2.62
CA GLY A 96 47.58 15.81 -2.93
C GLY A 96 47.13 16.04 -4.37
N LEU A 97 46.60 15.00 -5.03
CA LEU A 97 46.10 15.04 -6.40
C LEU A 97 44.60 15.32 -6.40
N GLU A 98 44.10 15.86 -7.53
CA GLU A 98 42.68 16.07 -7.72
C GLU A 98 41.95 14.71 -7.88
N PRO A 99 40.93 14.41 -7.06
CA PRO A 99 40.25 13.12 -7.10
C PRO A 99 39.27 13.04 -8.27
N ALA A 100 39.81 12.68 -9.44
CA ALA A 100 39.08 12.39 -10.67
C ALA A 100 38.49 10.97 -10.63
N VAL A 101 37.63 10.71 -9.64
CA VAL A 101 36.88 9.45 -9.51
C VAL A 101 35.42 9.72 -9.81
N PRO A 102 34.77 8.96 -10.70
CA PRO A 102 33.39 9.21 -11.08
C PRO A 102 32.43 8.91 -9.94
N ILE A 103 31.31 9.64 -9.92
CA ILE A 103 30.14 9.31 -9.11
C ILE A 103 29.32 8.25 -9.85
N MET A 104 28.79 7.26 -9.12
CA MET A 104 27.82 6.30 -9.64
C MET A 104 26.47 6.52 -9.00
N VAL A 105 25.41 6.55 -9.81
CA VAL A 105 24.03 6.63 -9.31
C VAL A 105 23.14 5.59 -9.97
N HIS A 106 22.56 4.70 -9.17
CA HIS A 106 21.55 3.74 -9.61
C HIS A 106 20.22 3.93 -8.87
N LYS A 107 19.13 3.41 -9.45
CA LYS A 107 17.82 3.46 -8.81
C LYS A 107 17.72 2.32 -7.80
N THR A 108 17.50 2.66 -6.53
CA THR A 108 17.24 1.67 -5.47
C THR A 108 15.77 1.27 -5.46
N GLN A 109 15.45 0.19 -4.75
CA GLN A 109 14.05 -0.17 -4.48
C GLN A 109 13.31 0.91 -3.69
N ILE A 110 13.97 1.58 -2.72
CA ILE A 110 13.35 2.66 -1.94
C ILE A 110 12.89 3.80 -2.86
N VAL A 111 13.73 4.22 -3.81
CA VAL A 111 13.36 5.25 -4.79
C VAL A 111 12.16 4.80 -5.63
N GLY A 112 12.14 3.53 -6.07
CA GLY A 112 10.99 2.96 -6.78
C GLY A 112 9.70 2.99 -5.95
N TRP A 113 9.77 2.69 -4.65
CA TRP A 113 8.63 2.76 -3.75
C TRP A 113 8.12 4.19 -3.54
N ILE A 114 9.03 5.16 -3.36
CA ILE A 114 8.66 6.57 -3.22
C ILE A 114 7.94 7.06 -4.49
N GLU A 115 8.39 6.64 -5.67
CA GLU A 115 7.74 6.95 -6.95
C GLU A 115 6.31 6.38 -7.03
N LEU A 116 6.13 5.11 -6.68
CA LEU A 116 4.80 4.48 -6.65
C LEU A 116 3.84 5.18 -5.69
N ILE A 117 4.30 5.46 -4.47
CA ILE A 117 3.49 6.17 -3.47
C ILE A 117 3.11 7.57 -3.98
N LYS A 118 4.07 8.28 -4.59
CA LYS A 118 3.84 9.60 -5.19
C LYS A 118 2.76 9.53 -6.28
N ASP A 119 2.87 8.56 -7.19
CA ASP A 119 1.96 8.41 -8.32
C ASP A 119 0.52 8.10 -7.85
N VAL A 120 0.35 7.21 -6.87
CA VAL A 120 -0.97 6.91 -6.31
C VAL A 120 -1.54 8.11 -5.55
N ALA A 121 -0.71 8.84 -4.79
CA ALA A 121 -1.15 10.07 -4.12
C ALA A 121 -1.61 11.14 -5.13
N GLU A 122 -0.91 11.30 -6.25
CA GLU A 122 -1.32 12.20 -7.33
C GLU A 122 -2.66 11.78 -7.95
N LEU A 123 -2.87 10.48 -8.18
CA LEU A 123 -4.16 9.97 -8.67
C LEU A 123 -5.30 10.26 -7.68
N ILE A 124 -5.08 10.06 -6.38
CA ILE A 124 -6.06 10.36 -5.33
C ILE A 124 -6.43 11.84 -5.35
N ILE A 125 -5.43 12.73 -5.37
CA ILE A 125 -5.63 14.18 -5.36
C ILE A 125 -6.39 14.64 -6.60
N LYS A 126 -6.03 14.10 -7.78
CA LYS A 126 -6.75 14.36 -9.02
C LYS A 126 -8.19 13.84 -8.97
N LYS A 127 -8.40 12.64 -8.44
CA LYS A 127 -9.73 12.01 -8.37
C LYS A 127 -10.68 12.72 -7.42
N ALA A 128 -10.14 13.28 -6.34
CA ALA A 128 -10.88 14.11 -5.39
C ALA A 128 -11.14 15.55 -5.90
N ASP A 129 -10.80 15.84 -7.17
CA ASP A 129 -10.94 17.16 -7.82
C ASP A 129 -10.31 18.32 -7.03
N ILE A 130 -9.21 18.05 -6.33
CA ILE A 130 -8.50 19.09 -5.58
C ILE A 130 -7.61 19.87 -6.53
N ASN A 131 -8.00 21.12 -6.77
CA ASN A 131 -7.19 22.08 -7.51
C ASN A 131 -5.81 22.26 -6.83
N SER A 132 -4.77 21.74 -7.49
CA SER A 132 -3.37 21.84 -7.06
C SER A 132 -2.85 23.28 -7.03
N ASN A 133 -3.48 24.20 -7.76
CA ASN A 133 -3.04 25.60 -7.88
C ASN A 133 -3.43 26.49 -6.70
N GLN A 134 -4.18 25.99 -5.71
CA GLN A 134 -4.69 26.80 -4.59
C GLN A 134 -4.00 26.52 -3.24
N LYS A 135 -2.94 25.72 -3.18
CA LYS A 135 -2.37 25.25 -1.90
C LYS A 135 -0.86 25.45 -1.84
N GLU A 136 -0.40 25.93 -0.69
CA GLU A 136 1.02 25.99 -0.38
C GLU A 136 1.61 24.59 -0.41
N VAL A 137 2.65 24.41 -1.22
CA VAL A 137 3.42 23.16 -1.26
C VAL A 137 4.11 23.00 0.09
N VAL A 138 3.95 21.83 0.72
CA VAL A 138 4.46 21.58 2.08
C VAL A 138 5.99 21.65 2.14
N VAL A 139 6.66 21.24 1.06
CA VAL A 139 8.11 21.27 0.94
C VAL A 139 8.51 21.65 -0.49
N SER A 140 9.48 22.56 -0.62
CA SER A 140 10.00 22.93 -1.95
C SER A 140 10.57 21.70 -2.65
N LYS A 141 10.28 21.61 -3.95
CA LYS A 141 10.71 20.51 -4.81
C LYS A 141 12.25 20.40 -4.90
N ASP A 142 12.97 21.49 -4.61
CA ASP A 142 14.42 21.61 -4.68
C ASP A 142 15.08 21.71 -3.29
N GLU A 143 14.31 21.61 -2.19
CA GLU A 143 14.79 21.78 -0.79
C GLU A 143 16.05 20.95 -0.50
N TYR A 144 16.05 19.67 -0.89
CA TYR A 144 17.15 18.75 -0.61
C TYR A 144 18.31 18.88 -1.60
N ILE A 145 18.12 19.59 -2.72
CA ILE A 145 19.24 19.98 -3.59
C ILE A 145 19.97 21.17 -2.95
N GLU A 146 19.22 22.13 -2.42
CA GLU A 146 19.78 23.32 -1.77
C GLU A 146 20.38 23.02 -0.38
N GLN A 147 19.81 22.03 0.32
CA GLN A 147 20.13 21.62 1.69
C GLN A 147 20.15 20.09 1.81
N PRO A 148 21.16 19.42 1.23
CA PRO A 148 21.22 17.96 1.15
C PRO A 148 21.24 17.25 2.50
N ASP A 149 21.76 17.89 3.56
CA ASP A 149 21.77 17.38 4.93
C ASP A 149 20.36 17.14 5.50
N LYS A 150 19.32 17.79 4.95
CA LYS A 150 17.92 17.63 5.36
C LYS A 150 17.20 16.45 4.71
N VAL A 151 17.79 15.76 3.73
CA VAL A 151 17.07 14.73 2.95
C VAL A 151 16.48 13.62 3.83
N PHE A 152 17.19 13.17 4.88
CA PHE A 152 16.68 12.16 5.79
C PHE A 152 15.58 12.68 6.72
N LYS A 153 15.56 13.98 7.03
CA LYS A 153 14.40 14.60 7.70
C LYS A 153 13.18 14.58 6.78
N GLY A 154 13.39 14.85 5.49
CA GLY A 154 12.38 14.71 4.45
C GLY A 154 11.78 13.31 4.38
N LEU A 155 12.66 12.29 4.35
CA LEU A 155 12.23 10.89 4.41
C LEU A 155 11.43 10.60 5.67
N GLN A 156 11.93 11.01 6.85
CA GLN A 156 11.22 10.78 8.11
C GLN A 156 9.81 11.38 8.06
N ASN A 157 9.66 12.58 7.50
CA ASN A 157 8.37 13.22 7.35
C ASN A 157 7.48 12.44 6.36
N LEU A 158 8.01 11.99 5.22
CA LEU A 158 7.26 11.12 4.29
C LEU A 158 6.74 9.87 4.99
N LEU A 159 7.61 9.15 5.70
CA LEU A 159 7.27 7.92 6.42
C LEU A 159 6.22 8.18 7.50
N GLN A 160 6.34 9.27 8.25
CA GLN A 160 5.36 9.65 9.27
C GLN A 160 3.99 9.97 8.64
N HIS A 161 3.96 10.69 7.52
CA HIS A 161 2.71 10.96 6.82
C HIS A 161 2.07 9.68 6.25
N CYS A 162 2.88 8.75 5.74
CA CYS A 162 2.42 7.43 5.31
C CYS A 162 1.76 6.66 6.48
N LEU A 163 2.42 6.58 7.64
CA LEU A 163 1.85 5.93 8.82
C LEU A 163 0.54 6.58 9.27
N ASN A 164 0.48 7.91 9.24
CA ASN A 164 -0.68 8.69 9.67
C ASN A 164 -1.91 8.54 8.76
N VAL A 165 -1.80 7.86 7.63
CA VAL A 165 -2.94 7.52 6.75
C VAL A 165 -3.25 6.04 6.71
N CYS A 166 -2.50 5.20 7.43
CA CYS A 166 -2.74 3.77 7.49
C CYS A 166 -4.09 3.44 8.14
N VAL A 167 -4.65 2.29 7.76
CA VAL A 167 -5.75 1.65 8.47
C VAL A 167 -5.35 1.42 9.93
N GLY A 168 -6.26 1.71 10.86
CA GLY A 168 -6.02 1.70 12.32
C GLY A 168 -5.45 3.01 12.87
N TYR A 169 -4.77 3.81 12.04
CA TYR A 169 -4.20 5.11 12.42
C TYR A 169 -5.12 6.27 12.02
N ASP A 170 -5.69 6.20 10.82
CA ASP A 170 -6.63 7.19 10.31
C ASP A 170 -8.05 6.65 10.20
N LYS A 171 -9.02 7.48 10.57
CA LYS A 171 -10.42 7.09 10.67
C LYS A 171 -11.12 7.04 9.31
N TYR A 172 -10.74 7.90 8.36
CA TYR A 172 -11.24 7.82 6.98
C TYR A 172 -10.65 6.60 6.26
N MET A 173 -9.35 6.33 6.43
CA MET A 173 -8.76 5.13 5.84
C MET A 173 -9.37 3.85 6.44
N THR A 174 -9.56 3.82 7.76
CA THR A 174 -10.23 2.68 8.42
C THR A 174 -11.68 2.53 7.96
N PHE A 175 -12.39 3.62 7.71
CA PHE A 175 -13.73 3.58 7.14
C PHE A 175 -13.74 2.95 5.74
N ILE A 176 -12.88 3.40 4.83
CA ILE A 176 -12.72 2.82 3.49
C ILE A 176 -12.39 1.33 3.58
N TRP A 177 -11.48 0.96 4.49
CA TRP A 177 -11.11 -0.44 4.72
C TRP A 177 -12.28 -1.30 5.19
N ASN A 178 -13.09 -0.79 6.10
CA ASN A 178 -14.23 -1.53 6.65
C ASN A 178 -15.33 -1.78 5.61
N ILE A 179 -15.52 -0.86 4.66
CA ILE A 179 -16.54 -0.99 3.59
C ILE A 179 -15.96 -1.49 2.27
N ARG A 180 -14.68 -1.89 2.24
CA ARG A 180 -14.00 -2.28 0.99
C ARG A 180 -14.68 -3.42 0.24
N LYS A 181 -15.30 -4.32 1.00
CA LYS A 181 -16.22 -5.39 0.56
C LYS A 181 -17.16 -5.70 1.71
N ILE A 182 -18.43 -5.34 1.57
CA ILE A 182 -19.44 -5.41 2.63
C ILE A 182 -20.82 -5.67 2.02
N THR A 183 -21.65 -6.48 2.69
CA THR A 183 -23.05 -6.64 2.29
C THR A 183 -23.84 -5.39 2.65
N ARG A 184 -24.91 -5.09 1.90
CA ARG A 184 -25.80 -3.96 2.19
C ARG A 184 -26.31 -3.97 3.63
N LYS A 185 -26.75 -5.13 4.11
CA LYS A 185 -27.21 -5.34 5.49
C LYS A 185 -26.17 -4.89 6.50
N TYR A 186 -24.91 -5.30 6.34
CA TYR A 186 -23.86 -4.97 7.32
C TYR A 186 -23.35 -3.54 7.18
N LEU A 187 -23.39 -2.96 5.98
CA LEU A 187 -23.17 -1.52 5.80
C LEU A 187 -24.20 -0.70 6.59
N GLU A 188 -25.49 -1.05 6.49
CA GLU A 188 -26.57 -0.39 7.21
C GLU A 188 -26.57 -0.66 8.73
N LEU A 189 -25.95 -1.76 9.17
CA LEU A 189 -25.78 -2.05 10.60
C LEU A 189 -24.60 -1.27 11.20
N ALA A 190 -23.45 -1.30 10.54
CA ALA A 190 -22.23 -0.63 11.01
C ALA A 190 -22.31 0.89 10.84
N PHE A 191 -23.01 1.34 9.80
CA PHE A 191 -23.16 2.75 9.45
C PHE A 191 -24.63 3.07 9.13
N PRO A 192 -25.49 3.20 10.17
CA PRO A 192 -26.94 3.34 10.01
C PRO A 192 -27.39 4.50 9.13
N GLU A 193 -26.56 5.53 8.99
CA GLU A 193 -26.83 6.67 8.15
C GLU A 193 -26.92 6.31 6.65
N THR A 194 -26.32 5.20 6.23
CA THR A 194 -26.40 4.68 4.86
C THR A 194 -27.77 4.11 4.49
N LYS A 195 -28.67 3.92 5.46
CA LYS A 195 -30.09 3.64 5.20
C LYS A 195 -30.77 4.80 4.47
N ASN A 196 -30.26 6.02 4.64
CA ASN A 196 -30.66 7.16 3.82
C ASN A 196 -30.06 6.99 2.40
N GLY A 197 -30.94 7.02 1.39
CA GLY A 197 -30.56 6.90 -0.02
C GLY A 197 -29.50 7.92 -0.46
N GLU A 198 -29.56 9.16 0.03
CA GLU A 198 -28.60 10.23 -0.34
C GLU A 198 -27.18 9.90 0.15
N LYS A 199 -27.04 9.42 1.41
CA LYS A 199 -25.74 9.11 1.99
C LYS A 199 -25.11 7.87 1.36
N PHE A 200 -25.93 6.88 1.01
CA PHE A 200 -25.44 5.76 0.24
C PHE A 200 -25.04 6.17 -1.17
N GLN A 201 -25.85 7.00 -1.82
CA GLN A 201 -25.55 7.52 -3.15
C GLN A 201 -24.24 8.32 -3.15
N PHE A 202 -23.96 9.08 -2.09
CA PHE A 202 -22.65 9.70 -1.89
C PHE A 202 -21.49 8.69 -1.88
N LEU A 203 -21.61 7.57 -1.16
CA LEU A 203 -20.56 6.53 -1.17
C LEU A 203 -20.35 5.96 -2.58
N ARG A 204 -21.42 5.79 -3.35
CA ARG A 204 -21.34 5.31 -4.73
C ARG A 204 -20.67 6.31 -5.65
N ASP A 205 -21.11 7.56 -5.63
CA ASP A 205 -20.72 8.56 -6.61
C ASP A 205 -19.35 9.18 -6.29
N PHE A 206 -19.10 9.51 -5.02
CA PHE A 206 -17.89 10.20 -4.61
C PHE A 206 -16.75 9.21 -4.33
N LEU A 207 -17.01 8.14 -3.56
CA LEU A 207 -15.97 7.16 -3.21
C LEU A 207 -15.83 6.05 -4.26
N GLY A 208 -16.83 5.85 -5.12
CA GLY A 208 -16.84 4.80 -6.13
C GLY A 208 -17.20 3.43 -5.58
N LEU A 209 -18.07 3.36 -4.56
CA LEU A 209 -18.59 2.10 -4.04
C LEU A 209 -19.57 1.49 -5.05
N THR A 210 -19.25 0.32 -5.58
CA THR A 210 -20.06 -0.36 -6.61
C THR A 210 -20.63 -1.67 -6.09
N GLU A 211 -21.68 -2.14 -6.74
CA GLU A 211 -22.14 -3.52 -6.59
C GLU A 211 -21.08 -4.44 -7.20
N ILE A 212 -20.62 -5.44 -6.43
CA ILE A 212 -19.65 -6.44 -6.89
C ILE A 212 -20.36 -7.79 -7.09
N PHE A 213 -21.41 -8.07 -6.32
CA PHE A 213 -22.19 -9.30 -6.45
C PHE A 213 -23.61 -9.09 -5.90
N ALA A 214 -24.60 -9.64 -6.60
CA ALA A 214 -25.98 -9.72 -6.13
C ALA A 214 -26.46 -11.17 -6.21
N PRO A 215 -27.02 -11.73 -5.12
CA PRO A 215 -27.47 -13.12 -5.12
C PRO A 215 -28.73 -13.31 -5.98
N GLU A 216 -28.76 -14.41 -6.74
CA GLU A 216 -29.89 -14.79 -7.59
C GLU A 216 -31.01 -15.44 -6.76
N VAL A 217 -31.79 -14.63 -6.05
CA VAL A 217 -32.96 -15.07 -5.26
C VAL A 217 -34.20 -14.24 -5.54
N GLU A 218 -35.38 -14.88 -5.43
CA GLU A 218 -36.68 -14.23 -5.70
C GLU A 218 -37.05 -13.20 -4.63
N ASP A 219 -36.66 -13.42 -3.37
CA ASP A 219 -36.92 -12.47 -2.28
C ASP A 219 -36.07 -11.20 -2.47
N GLU A 220 -36.74 -10.12 -2.86
CA GLU A 220 -36.09 -8.83 -3.13
C GLU A 220 -35.37 -8.25 -1.91
N LYS A 221 -35.89 -8.52 -0.70
CA LYS A 221 -35.26 -8.05 0.54
C LYS A 221 -33.99 -8.82 0.81
N LEU A 222 -34.00 -10.15 0.68
CA LEU A 222 -32.78 -10.96 0.79
C LEU A 222 -31.76 -10.59 -0.28
N ARG A 223 -32.21 -10.41 -1.53
CA ARG A 223 -31.35 -9.95 -2.62
C ARG A 223 -30.66 -8.64 -2.24
N ARG A 224 -31.44 -7.62 -1.86
CA ARG A 224 -30.93 -6.31 -1.46
C ARG A 224 -29.99 -6.39 -0.26
N ASP A 225 -30.38 -7.10 0.80
CA ASP A 225 -29.65 -7.17 2.06
C ASP A 225 -28.28 -7.85 1.89
N TYR A 226 -28.18 -8.83 1.00
CA TYR A 226 -26.96 -9.60 0.76
C TYR A 226 -26.21 -9.24 -0.53
N THR A 227 -26.67 -8.25 -1.29
CA THR A 227 -25.84 -7.60 -2.31
C THR A 227 -24.55 -7.12 -1.67
N ILE A 228 -23.42 -7.55 -2.23
CA ILE A 228 -22.08 -7.16 -1.80
C ILE A 228 -21.68 -5.91 -2.57
N TYR A 229 -21.36 -4.88 -1.82
CA TYR A 229 -20.78 -3.65 -2.33
C TYR A 229 -19.30 -3.61 -1.98
N GLY A 230 -18.52 -2.92 -2.80
CA GLY A 230 -17.12 -2.69 -2.51
C GLY A 230 -16.48 -1.76 -3.52
N PHE A 231 -15.19 -1.51 -3.36
CA PHE A 231 -14.44 -0.71 -4.32
C PHE A 231 -13.83 -1.64 -5.38
N PRO A 232 -13.92 -1.28 -6.67
CA PRO A 232 -13.09 -1.88 -7.70
C PRO A 232 -11.64 -1.77 -7.26
N ASN A 233 -11.03 -2.91 -6.97
CA ASN A 233 -9.66 -3.02 -6.56
C ASN A 233 -9.08 -4.29 -7.16
N VAL A 234 -7.79 -4.49 -6.99
CA VAL A 234 -7.11 -5.60 -7.63
C VAL A 234 -7.53 -6.97 -7.05
N TYR A 235 -8.18 -7.00 -5.89
CA TYR A 235 -8.80 -8.22 -5.35
C TYR A 235 -10.26 -8.43 -5.81
N SER A 236 -10.84 -7.52 -6.59
CA SER A 236 -12.20 -7.61 -7.13
C SER A 236 -12.21 -8.14 -8.56
N ASP A 237 -11.15 -7.88 -9.34
CA ASP A 237 -11.08 -8.19 -10.78
C ASP A 237 -9.99 -9.22 -11.16
N PHE A 238 -9.38 -9.89 -10.18
CA PHE A 238 -8.28 -10.81 -10.45
C PHE A 238 -8.79 -12.11 -11.08
N ASP A 239 -8.27 -12.44 -12.26
CA ASP A 239 -8.46 -13.78 -12.82
C ASP A 239 -7.75 -14.78 -11.93
N VAL A 240 -8.51 -15.76 -11.46
CA VAL A 240 -8.07 -16.81 -10.52
C VAL A 240 -7.05 -17.76 -11.16
N SER A 241 -6.83 -17.66 -12.48
CA SER A 241 -5.69 -18.30 -13.14
C SER A 241 -4.35 -17.67 -12.79
N ASP A 242 -4.33 -16.39 -12.39
CA ASP A 242 -3.13 -15.68 -11.94
C ASP A 242 -3.08 -15.68 -10.42
N TRP A 243 -2.38 -16.68 -9.90
CA TRP A 243 -2.14 -16.96 -8.50
C TRP A 243 -1.40 -15.80 -7.81
N TYR A 244 -1.94 -14.61 -7.55
CA TYR A 244 -1.11 -13.51 -7.00
C TYR A 244 -1.85 -12.53 -6.07
N ALA A 245 -2.88 -12.98 -5.37
CA ALA A 245 -3.70 -12.11 -4.52
C ALA A 245 -2.87 -11.34 -3.45
N ASP A 246 -2.00 -12.02 -2.72
CA ASP A 246 -1.15 -11.38 -1.70
C ASP A 246 0.28 -11.09 -2.18
N THR A 247 0.76 -11.83 -3.18
CA THR A 247 1.99 -11.58 -3.92
C THR A 247 1.76 -10.65 -5.10
N ILE A 248 1.14 -9.48 -4.90
CA ILE A 248 1.57 -8.36 -5.75
C ILE A 248 3.01 -8.11 -5.33
N ASN A 249 3.89 -8.90 -5.94
CA ASN A 249 5.31 -8.81 -5.83
C ASN A 249 5.62 -7.54 -6.62
N PRO A 250 6.00 -6.45 -5.96
CA PRO A 250 6.49 -5.27 -6.66
C PRO A 250 7.66 -5.66 -7.58
N ASP A 251 8.35 -6.78 -7.31
CA ASP A 251 9.40 -7.32 -8.16
C ASP A 251 8.90 -8.10 -9.41
N GLU A 252 7.63 -8.51 -9.51
CA GLU A 252 7.04 -8.98 -10.78
C GLU A 252 6.40 -7.82 -11.57
N TYR A 253 5.92 -6.78 -10.87
CA TYR A 253 5.67 -5.45 -11.43
C TYR A 253 6.95 -4.59 -11.44
N ARG A 254 8.08 -5.19 -11.87
CA ARG A 254 9.34 -4.49 -12.18
C ARG A 254 9.17 -3.36 -13.19
N GLU A 255 8.00 -3.26 -13.82
CA GLU A 255 7.56 -2.13 -14.62
C GLU A 255 6.46 -1.41 -13.85
N VAL A 256 6.85 -0.37 -13.10
CA VAL A 256 5.96 0.64 -12.49
C VAL A 256 4.82 1.02 -13.45
N ASP A 257 5.12 1.08 -14.75
CA ASP A 257 4.19 1.35 -15.83
C ASP A 257 2.98 0.37 -15.86
N LYS A 258 3.19 -0.93 -15.63
CA LYS A 258 2.11 -1.93 -15.62
C LYS A 258 1.17 -1.73 -14.44
N LEU A 259 1.70 -1.43 -13.26
CA LEU A 259 0.86 -1.14 -12.08
C LEU A 259 0.05 0.14 -12.31
N MET A 260 0.68 1.19 -12.86
CA MET A 260 -0.02 2.44 -13.13
C MET A 260 -1.11 2.31 -14.19
N VAL A 261 -0.94 1.43 -15.18
CA VAL A 261 -2.01 1.06 -16.13
C VAL A 261 -3.17 0.41 -15.37
N VAL A 262 -2.91 -0.61 -14.56
CA VAL A 262 -3.94 -1.30 -13.77
C VAL A 262 -4.70 -0.33 -12.85
N LEU A 263 -4.00 0.58 -12.17
CA LEU A 263 -4.63 1.56 -11.29
C LEU A 263 -5.54 2.53 -12.04
N LYS A 264 -5.11 2.99 -13.22
CA LYS A 264 -5.87 3.94 -14.05
C LYS A 264 -7.06 3.29 -14.74
N GLU A 265 -6.94 2.03 -15.14
CA GLU A 265 -7.97 1.33 -15.91
C GLU A 265 -8.98 0.58 -15.03
N LYS A 266 -8.52 -0.10 -13.97
CA LYS A 266 -9.36 -1.03 -13.19
C LYS A 266 -9.78 -0.50 -11.82
N VAL A 267 -8.92 0.26 -11.15
CA VAL A 267 -9.16 0.67 -9.75
C VAL A 267 -9.89 2.00 -9.65
N ASN A 268 -9.70 2.89 -10.63
CA ASN A 268 -10.06 4.32 -10.79
C ASN A 268 -11.30 4.87 -10.04
N THR A 269 -11.34 4.68 -8.73
CA THR A 269 -12.30 5.14 -7.75
C THR A 269 -11.50 5.71 -6.59
N LEU A 270 -12.05 6.70 -5.88
CA LEU A 270 -11.32 7.31 -4.77
C LEU A 270 -11.06 6.30 -3.65
N GLY A 271 -12.06 5.48 -3.30
CA GLY A 271 -11.92 4.41 -2.31
C GLY A 271 -10.91 3.34 -2.72
N GLY A 272 -10.96 2.88 -3.98
CA GLY A 272 -10.01 1.90 -4.51
C GLY A 272 -8.55 2.39 -4.48
N LEU A 273 -8.32 3.65 -4.87
CA LEU A 273 -6.99 4.26 -4.83
C LEU A 273 -6.47 4.43 -3.40
N LEU A 274 -7.33 4.79 -2.44
CA LEU A 274 -6.97 4.89 -1.02
C LEU A 274 -6.55 3.55 -0.42
N LEU A 275 -7.28 2.45 -0.74
CA LEU A 275 -6.89 1.10 -0.35
C LEU A 275 -5.53 0.71 -0.92
N TRP A 276 -5.27 1.11 -2.16
CA TRP A 276 -4.00 0.87 -2.83
C TRP A 276 -2.85 1.62 -2.20
N LEU A 277 -3.05 2.89 -1.85
CA LEU A 277 -2.07 3.67 -1.11
C LEU A 277 -1.75 3.00 0.23
N ASN A 278 -2.75 2.60 1.01
CA ASN A 278 -2.53 1.87 2.26
C ASN A 278 -1.75 0.56 2.03
N ARG A 279 -2.04 -0.19 0.96
CA ARG A 279 -1.27 -1.40 0.63
C ARG A 279 0.19 -1.10 0.34
N LEU A 280 0.49 -0.08 -0.47
CA LEU A 280 1.87 0.30 -0.79
C LEU A 280 2.63 0.72 0.47
N ILE A 281 1.95 1.46 1.37
CA ILE A 281 2.53 1.86 2.65
C ILE A 281 2.79 0.64 3.53
N TRP A 282 1.82 -0.29 3.66
CA TRP A 282 2.04 -1.52 4.39
C TRP A 282 3.25 -2.28 3.85
N LEU A 283 3.38 -2.46 2.54
CA LEU A 283 4.53 -3.14 1.92
C LEU A 283 5.87 -2.42 2.14
N LEU A 284 5.86 -1.08 2.21
CA LEU A 284 7.05 -0.30 2.54
C LEU A 284 7.52 -0.56 3.99
N PHE A 285 6.59 -0.77 4.92
CA PHE A 285 6.87 -0.98 6.35
C PHE A 285 6.91 -2.46 6.78
N ASP A 286 6.42 -3.38 5.96
CA ASP A 286 6.30 -4.79 6.32
C ASP A 286 7.66 -5.49 6.27
N TYR A 287 8.17 -5.85 7.44
CA TYR A 287 9.38 -6.67 7.61
C TYR A 287 9.09 -8.18 7.48
N SER A 288 7.83 -8.58 7.38
CA SER A 288 7.41 -9.98 7.39
C SER A 288 7.03 -10.47 6.00
N TYR A 289 8.00 -10.70 5.09
CA TYR A 289 7.83 -11.67 3.99
C TYR A 289 9.15 -11.98 3.23
N TYR A 290 9.57 -13.25 3.30
CA TYR A 290 10.57 -13.99 2.49
C TYR A 290 12.05 -13.57 2.46
N TYR A 291 12.91 -14.60 2.54
CA TYR A 291 14.38 -14.58 2.51
C TYR A 291 15.03 -14.06 1.21
N TYR A 292 14.24 -13.69 0.19
CA TYR A 292 14.74 -13.39 -1.16
C TYR A 292 14.51 -11.94 -1.62
N TYR A 293 13.73 -11.15 -0.88
CA TYR A 293 13.43 -9.77 -1.25
C TYR A 293 13.98 -8.82 -0.19
N SER A 294 14.79 -7.85 -0.61
CA SER A 294 15.30 -6.81 0.27
C SER A 294 14.14 -5.93 0.74
N TYR A 295 13.97 -5.85 2.06
CA TYR A 295 13.02 -4.94 2.68
C TYR A 295 13.52 -3.51 2.48
N PRO A 296 12.78 -2.63 1.78
CA PRO A 296 13.32 -1.36 1.33
C PRO A 296 13.91 -0.54 2.47
N LEU A 297 13.25 -0.51 3.63
CA LEU A 297 13.64 0.31 4.76
C LEU A 297 14.44 -0.41 5.85
N LYS A 298 14.48 -1.75 5.87
CA LYS A 298 15.07 -2.51 6.98
C LYS A 298 16.54 -2.16 7.22
N ASP A 299 17.29 -2.03 6.14
CA ASP A 299 18.74 -1.83 6.20
C ASP A 299 19.11 -0.37 6.43
N VAL A 300 18.10 0.52 6.53
CA VAL A 300 18.26 1.97 6.62
C VAL A 300 17.60 2.55 7.87
N VAL A 301 16.51 1.94 8.35
CA VAL A 301 15.70 2.43 9.47
C VAL A 301 15.62 1.37 10.55
N GLU A 302 16.24 1.65 11.69
CA GLU A 302 16.08 0.84 12.89
C GLU A 302 14.68 1.00 13.49
N ASN A 303 14.16 -0.07 14.11
CA ASN A 303 12.86 -0.07 14.82
C ASN A 303 11.67 0.37 13.96
N LEU A 304 11.65 -0.03 12.70
CA LEU A 304 10.53 0.25 11.79
C LEU A 304 9.22 -0.38 12.33
N PRO A 305 8.14 0.40 12.52
CA PRO A 305 6.86 -0.14 12.95
C PRO A 305 6.26 -1.04 11.86
N ASN A 306 5.35 -1.94 12.24
CA ASN A 306 4.61 -2.77 11.28
C ASN A 306 3.11 -2.45 11.41
N PRO A 307 2.63 -1.38 10.76
CA PRO A 307 1.25 -0.90 10.92
C PRO A 307 0.22 -1.94 10.49
N ARG A 308 0.56 -2.81 9.52
CA ARG A 308 -0.27 -3.93 9.09
C ARG A 308 -0.45 -4.93 10.23
N ARG A 309 0.65 -5.42 10.78
CA ARG A 309 0.62 -6.43 11.86
C ARG A 309 -0.06 -5.88 13.10
N GLU A 310 0.24 -4.63 13.48
CA GLU A 310 -0.38 -3.96 14.62
C GLU A 310 -1.91 -3.89 14.45
N TYR A 311 -2.39 -3.49 13.26
CA TYR A 311 -3.82 -3.45 12.97
C TYR A 311 -4.46 -4.85 13.00
N LEU A 312 -3.83 -5.85 12.36
CA LEU A 312 -4.35 -7.22 12.34
C LEU A 312 -4.35 -7.86 13.74
N ASP A 313 -3.36 -7.57 14.59
CA ASP A 313 -3.32 -8.02 15.98
C ASP A 313 -4.48 -7.43 16.79
N VAL A 314 -4.81 -6.16 16.59
CA VAL A 314 -5.99 -5.53 17.21
C VAL A 314 -7.28 -6.20 16.70
N CYS A 315 -7.40 -6.44 15.40
CA CYS A 315 -8.57 -7.09 14.82
C CYS A 315 -8.74 -8.54 15.33
N ARG A 316 -7.66 -9.29 15.47
CA ARG A 316 -7.69 -10.66 16.03
C ARG A 316 -8.21 -10.66 17.45
N LYS A 317 -7.70 -9.77 18.32
CA LYS A 317 -8.19 -9.60 19.69
C LYS A 317 -9.67 -9.22 19.74
N GLU A 318 -10.12 -8.39 18.80
CA GLU A 318 -11.54 -8.00 18.73
C GLU A 318 -12.44 -9.16 18.30
N LEU A 319 -12.00 -9.99 17.34
CA LEU A 319 -12.72 -11.20 16.97
C LEU A 319 -12.78 -12.21 18.13
N GLU A 320 -11.68 -12.39 18.85
CA GLU A 320 -11.63 -13.21 20.08
C GLU A 320 -12.61 -12.70 21.13
N ARG A 321 -12.66 -11.37 21.36
CA ARG A 321 -13.61 -10.72 22.29
C ARG A 321 -15.07 -10.98 21.91
N LEU A 322 -15.37 -11.10 20.62
CA LEU A 322 -16.70 -11.42 20.09
C LEU A 322 -17.01 -12.93 20.11
N ASN A 323 -16.12 -13.76 20.67
CA ASN A 323 -16.15 -15.23 20.55
C ASN A 323 -16.29 -15.69 19.09
N TRP A 324 -15.71 -14.93 18.17
CA TRP A 324 -15.71 -15.28 16.76
C TRP A 324 -14.51 -16.17 16.46
N SER A 325 -14.76 -17.37 15.95
CA SER A 325 -13.72 -18.25 15.42
C SER A 325 -14.22 -18.95 14.17
N TRP A 326 -13.32 -19.32 13.26
CA TRP A 326 -13.71 -20.06 12.06
C TRP A 326 -14.41 -21.39 12.39
N LYS A 327 -13.94 -22.07 13.44
CA LYS A 327 -14.37 -23.43 13.79
C LYS A 327 -15.71 -23.46 14.53
N ASP A 328 -16.07 -22.37 15.20
CA ASP A 328 -17.31 -22.29 16.00
C ASP A 328 -18.52 -21.80 15.18
N ASN A 329 -18.31 -21.53 13.89
CA ASN A 329 -19.33 -21.01 12.98
C ASN A 329 -19.87 -22.12 12.05
N GLU A 330 -21.15 -22.47 12.22
CA GLU A 330 -21.84 -23.55 11.49
C GLU A 330 -21.69 -23.48 9.96
N TYR A 331 -21.82 -22.28 9.38
CA TYR A 331 -21.76 -22.05 7.93
C TYR A 331 -20.33 -21.87 7.42
N LEU A 332 -19.33 -21.76 8.30
CA LEU A 332 -17.91 -21.64 7.95
C LEU A 332 -17.16 -22.97 8.12
N TYR A 333 -17.54 -23.79 9.09
CA TYR A 333 -16.82 -25.02 9.43
C TYR A 333 -16.68 -26.00 8.26
N ASN A 334 -17.72 -26.10 7.42
CA ASN A 334 -17.73 -26.96 6.24
C ASN A 334 -16.96 -26.38 5.05
N ILE A 335 -16.65 -25.08 5.08
CA ILE A 335 -15.79 -24.40 4.12
C ILE A 335 -14.35 -24.65 4.57
N LYS A 336 -13.71 -25.61 3.91
CA LYS A 336 -12.34 -25.99 4.23
C LYS A 336 -11.38 -24.87 3.81
N ILE A 337 -10.93 -24.12 4.81
CA ILE A 337 -9.61 -23.47 4.75
C ILE A 337 -8.65 -24.52 5.26
N TYR A 338 -7.93 -25.20 4.35
CA TYR A 338 -6.87 -26.10 4.80
C TYR A 338 -5.80 -25.26 5.51
N ASP A 339 -5.29 -25.70 6.67
CA ASP A 339 -4.02 -25.21 7.22
C ASP A 339 -2.91 -25.75 6.30
N GLY A 340 -2.64 -25.01 5.23
CA GLY A 340 -1.64 -25.40 4.23
C GLY A 340 -0.26 -25.56 4.86
N SER A 341 0.27 -26.77 4.77
CA SER A 341 1.72 -26.99 4.88
C SER A 341 2.40 -26.27 3.70
N TYR A 342 3.36 -25.43 4.06
CA TYR A 342 4.17 -24.60 3.17
C TYR A 342 4.70 -25.38 1.95
N SER A 343 4.17 -25.13 0.75
CA SER A 343 4.79 -25.58 -0.50
C SER A 343 5.89 -24.58 -0.89
N ARG A 344 7.15 -25.01 -0.79
CA ARG A 344 8.39 -24.26 -1.14
C ARG A 344 8.41 -23.62 -2.54
N LYS A 345 7.48 -23.97 -3.43
CA LYS A 345 7.49 -23.49 -4.82
C LYS A 345 6.57 -22.31 -5.13
N HIS A 346 5.57 -22.00 -4.30
CA HIS A 346 4.48 -21.14 -4.76
C HIS A 346 3.98 -20.07 -3.78
N ALA A 347 4.49 -19.93 -2.56
CA ALA A 347 4.15 -18.77 -1.69
C ALA A 347 2.64 -18.40 -1.61
N TYR A 348 1.72 -19.37 -1.53
CA TYR A 348 0.28 -19.08 -1.39
C TYR A 348 -0.35 -19.65 -0.13
N TYR A 349 -1.34 -18.89 0.34
CA TYR A 349 -2.39 -19.29 1.26
C TYR A 349 -3.54 -19.94 0.48
N ASN A 350 -3.71 -21.25 0.65
CA ASN A 350 -4.96 -22.03 0.58
C ASN A 350 -6.13 -21.43 -0.23
N LEU A 351 -6.09 -21.53 -1.56
CA LEU A 351 -7.20 -21.13 -2.42
C LEU A 351 -8.09 -22.35 -2.71
N ARG A 352 -9.26 -22.43 -2.08
CA ARG A 352 -10.38 -23.23 -2.60
C ARG A 352 -11.36 -22.31 -3.29
N ILE A 353 -11.71 -22.68 -4.50
CA ILE A 353 -12.74 -22.02 -5.30
C ILE A 353 -14.09 -22.61 -4.88
N TYR A 354 -15.04 -21.72 -4.60
CA TYR A 354 -16.41 -22.07 -4.26
C TYR A 354 -17.36 -21.50 -5.30
N LEU A 355 -18.39 -22.28 -5.63
CA LEU A 355 -19.47 -21.89 -6.54
C LEU A 355 -20.68 -21.45 -5.73
N ILE A 356 -21.30 -20.34 -6.10
CA ILE A 356 -22.59 -19.86 -5.64
C ILE A 356 -23.64 -20.34 -6.64
N ASP A 357 -24.61 -21.11 -6.16
CA ASP A 357 -25.79 -21.51 -6.92
C ASP A 357 -27.02 -21.08 -6.13
N LYS A 358 -27.61 -19.95 -6.52
CA LYS A 358 -28.70 -19.27 -5.81
C LYS A 358 -28.29 -18.93 -4.37
N ASP A 359 -28.86 -19.63 -3.39
CA ASP A 359 -28.61 -19.47 -1.95
C ASP A 359 -27.67 -20.54 -1.37
N LEU A 360 -27.06 -21.37 -2.22
CA LEU A 360 -26.14 -22.46 -1.84
C LEU A 360 -24.71 -22.14 -2.22
N ILE A 361 -23.77 -22.57 -1.37
CA ILE A 361 -22.35 -22.59 -1.66
C ILE A 361 -21.94 -24.03 -1.90
N LYS A 362 -21.30 -24.28 -3.05
CA LYS A 362 -20.80 -25.58 -3.48
C LYS A 362 -19.29 -25.56 -3.59
N ASP A 363 -18.64 -26.69 -3.31
CA ASP A 363 -17.22 -26.86 -3.59
C ASP A 363 -16.95 -27.16 -5.08
N GLU A 364 -15.66 -27.30 -5.44
CA GLU A 364 -15.21 -27.65 -6.79
C GLU A 364 -15.81 -28.96 -7.36
N LYS A 365 -16.37 -29.83 -6.49
CA LYS A 365 -17.03 -31.09 -6.89
C LYS A 365 -18.54 -30.94 -7.00
N GLY A 366 -19.08 -29.72 -6.82
CA GLY A 366 -20.50 -29.43 -6.83
C GLY A 366 -21.22 -29.85 -5.54
N VAL A 367 -20.50 -30.24 -4.48
CA VAL A 367 -21.09 -30.65 -3.21
C VAL A 367 -21.48 -29.40 -2.42
N VAL A 368 -22.72 -29.33 -1.94
CA VAL A 368 -23.18 -28.24 -1.09
C VAL A 368 -22.43 -28.28 0.23
N VAL A 369 -21.70 -27.21 0.54
CA VAL A 369 -20.89 -27.07 1.76
C VAL A 369 -21.46 -26.02 2.71
N SER A 370 -22.24 -25.05 2.22
CA SER A 370 -22.82 -24.01 3.07
C SER A 370 -24.05 -23.36 2.41
N ARG A 371 -24.75 -22.52 3.18
CA ARG A 371 -25.79 -21.61 2.68
C ARG A 371 -25.22 -20.20 2.60
N LEU A 372 -25.46 -19.53 1.47
CA LEU A 372 -24.85 -18.23 1.16
C LEU A 372 -25.12 -17.19 2.25
N PHE A 373 -26.36 -17.04 2.68
CA PHE A 373 -26.73 -15.99 3.64
C PHE A 373 -26.18 -16.24 5.04
N GLY A 374 -26.25 -17.50 5.51
CA GLY A 374 -25.66 -17.89 6.79
C GLY A 374 -24.13 -17.73 6.78
N PHE A 375 -23.50 -18.08 5.66
CA PHE A 375 -22.07 -17.85 5.43
C PHE A 375 -21.71 -16.36 5.50
N LEU A 376 -22.40 -15.52 4.72
CA LEU A 376 -22.13 -14.08 4.69
C LEU A 376 -22.35 -13.46 6.07
N ASP A 377 -23.39 -13.88 6.81
CA ASP A 377 -23.66 -13.39 8.15
C ASP A 377 -22.53 -13.71 9.14
N GLN A 378 -22.06 -14.96 9.13
CA GLN A 378 -20.99 -15.41 10.03
C GLN A 378 -19.62 -14.88 9.63
N MET A 379 -19.37 -14.66 8.34
CA MET A 379 -18.10 -14.15 7.83
C MET A 379 -17.97 -12.62 8.01
N SER A 380 -19.08 -11.89 8.04
CA SER A 380 -19.09 -10.43 8.00
C SER A 380 -18.21 -9.73 9.05
N PRO A 381 -18.14 -10.16 10.34
CA PRO A 381 -17.24 -9.53 11.30
C PRO A 381 -15.77 -9.56 10.86
N ALA A 382 -15.33 -10.67 10.27
CA ALA A 382 -13.96 -10.87 9.85
C ALA A 382 -13.64 -10.17 8.52
N LEU A 383 -14.62 -10.10 7.60
CA LEU A 383 -14.53 -9.26 6.39
C LEU A 383 -14.46 -7.78 6.73
N PHE A 384 -15.33 -7.32 7.64
CA PHE A 384 -15.40 -5.94 8.10
C PHE A 384 -14.07 -5.47 8.71
N LEU A 385 -13.48 -6.27 9.61
CA LEU A 385 -12.17 -5.99 10.19
C LEU A 385 -11.01 -6.25 9.20
N GLY A 386 -11.28 -6.93 8.11
CA GLY A 386 -10.31 -7.28 7.09
C GLY A 386 -9.21 -8.23 7.52
N THR A 387 -9.52 -9.12 8.46
CA THR A 387 -8.70 -10.31 8.72
C THR A 387 -8.91 -11.39 7.66
N TYR A 388 -10.03 -11.31 6.93
CA TYR A 388 -10.31 -12.11 5.74
C TYR A 388 -10.72 -11.20 4.57
N GLU A 389 -10.52 -11.73 3.38
CA GLU A 389 -10.88 -11.11 2.12
C GLU A 389 -11.71 -12.09 1.29
N LEU A 390 -12.84 -11.63 0.75
CA LEU A 390 -13.66 -12.34 -0.21
C LEU A 390 -13.26 -11.90 -1.62
N VAL A 391 -12.70 -12.80 -2.43
CA VAL A 391 -12.30 -12.52 -3.81
C VAL A 391 -13.33 -13.15 -4.74
N LEU A 392 -14.09 -12.33 -5.47
CA LEU A 392 -15.08 -12.78 -6.45
C LEU A 392 -14.38 -12.87 -7.81
N LYS A 393 -14.53 -14.00 -8.50
CA LYS A 393 -14.01 -14.21 -9.87
C LYS A 393 -15.01 -13.77 -10.92
N ASP A 394 -16.26 -14.13 -10.66
CA ASP A 394 -17.43 -13.89 -11.49
C ASP A 394 -18.66 -13.93 -10.57
N ASP A 395 -19.85 -13.76 -11.14
CA ASP A 395 -21.11 -13.73 -10.37
C ASP A 395 -21.43 -15.05 -9.67
N ALA A 396 -20.74 -16.14 -10.00
CA ALA A 396 -20.99 -17.46 -9.44
C ALA A 396 -19.80 -18.00 -8.64
N THR A 397 -18.65 -17.33 -8.58
CA THR A 397 -17.42 -17.98 -8.10
C THR A 397 -16.64 -17.07 -7.15
N PHE A 398 -16.22 -17.62 -6.01
CA PHE A 398 -15.39 -16.87 -5.06
C PHE A 398 -14.29 -17.70 -4.40
N MET A 399 -13.35 -16.97 -3.79
CA MET A 399 -12.30 -17.47 -2.92
C MET A 399 -12.26 -16.68 -1.62
N LEU A 400 -11.70 -17.30 -0.59
CA LEU A 400 -11.45 -16.67 0.70
C LEU A 400 -9.96 -16.63 0.97
N VAL A 401 -9.47 -15.46 1.32
CA VAL A 401 -8.06 -15.25 1.67
C VAL A 401 -7.99 -14.77 3.11
N LYS A 402 -7.29 -15.51 3.96
CA LYS A 402 -6.98 -15.08 5.32
C LYS A 402 -5.75 -14.17 5.28
N ARG A 403 -5.84 -12.98 5.84
CA ARG A 403 -4.69 -12.08 5.98
C ARG A 403 -3.92 -12.46 7.24
N GLU A 404 -2.66 -12.84 7.08
CA GLU A 404 -1.74 -13.10 8.19
C GLU A 404 -0.99 -11.85 8.64
#